data_AF-A0A914FDR0-F1
#
_entry.id   AF-A0A914FDR0-F1
#
_cell.length_a   1.000
_cell.length_b   1.000
_cell.length_c   1.000
_cell.angle_alpha   90.00
_cell.angle_beta   90.00
_cell.angle_gamma   90.00
#
_symmetry.space_group_name_H-M   'P 1'
#
loop_
_entity.id
_entity.type
_entity.pdbx_description
1 polymer ?
#
loop_
_entity_poly.entity_id
_entity_poly.type
_entity_poly.pdbx_seq_one_letter_code
_entity_poly.pdbx_strand_id
1 'polypeptide(L)' 'MKLTGRSAKEIGAFVVFFGAIHYAYYAIQNNPALVPPRERTELFYVRWLKQNVPALSGIGLKDPEIPRDKH' A
#
# COMPACT_ATOMS: atom_id res chain seq x y z
N MET A 1 13.33 17.48 19.88
CA MET A 1 12.81 16.23 20.50
C MET A 1 13.99 15.33 20.83
N LYS A 2 14.19 14.93 22.10
CA LYS A 2 15.22 13.93 22.45
C LYS A 2 14.65 12.54 22.17
N LEU A 3 15.17 11.86 21.14
CA LEU A 3 14.88 10.44 20.90
C LEU A 3 15.43 9.63 22.07
N THR A 4 14.54 9.09 22.90
CA THR A 4 14.93 8.18 23.98
C THR A 4 14.88 6.74 23.49
N GLY A 5 15.59 5.80 24.15
CA GLY A 5 15.55 4.38 23.79
C GLY A 5 14.15 3.76 23.85
N ARG A 6 13.26 4.32 24.69
CA ARG A 6 11.84 3.95 24.73
C ARG A 6 11.09 4.43 23.49
N SER A 7 11.27 5.70 23.12
CA SER A 7 10.66 6.28 21.91
C SER A 7 11.12 5.55 20.64
N ALA A 8 12.39 5.12 20.58
CA ALA A 8 12.90 4.32 19.46
C ALA A 8 12.21 2.94 19.35
N LYS A 9 11.99 2.26 20.49
CA LYS A 9 11.25 0.99 20.52
C LYS A 9 9.79 1.16 20.11
N GLU A 10 9.14 2.21 20.58
CA GLU A 10 7.75 2.53 20.23
C GLU A 10 7.61 2.85 18.73
N ILE A 11 8.53 3.65 18.17
CA ILE A 11 8.58 3.92 16.71
C ILE A 11 8.82 2.62 15.94
N GLY A 12 9.77 1.78 16.38
CA GLY A 12 10.05 0.50 15.75
C GLY A 12 8.84 -0.42 15.75
N ALA A 13 8.15 -0.56 16.88
CA ALA A 13 6.91 -1.35 16.98
C ALA A 13 5.81 -0.81 16.07
N PHE A 14 5.66 0.51 15.99
CA PHE A 14 4.68 1.16 15.11
C PHE A 14 4.97 0.88 13.64
N VAL A 15 6.23 1.02 13.22
CA VAL A 15 6.65 0.71 11.84
C VAL A 15 6.42 -0.76 11.50
N VAL A 16 6.74 -1.68 12.41
CA VAL A 16 6.50 -3.12 12.21
C VAL A 16 5.00 -3.41 12.09
N PHE A 17 4.18 -2.84 12.98
CA PHE A 17 2.74 -3.03 12.94
C PHE A 17 2.13 -2.53 11.63
N PHE A 18 2.44 -1.29 11.23
CA PHE A 18 1.95 -0.74 9.96
C PHE A 18 2.47 -1.51 8.76
N GLY A 19 3.72 -1.98 8.80
CA GLY A 19 4.29 -2.85 7.77
C GLY A 19 3.53 -4.18 7.64
N ALA A 20 3.16 -4.80 8.77
CA ALA A 20 2.37 -6.04 8.77
C ALA A 20 0.96 -5.83 8.21
N ILE A 21 0.28 -4.76 8.62
CA ILE A 21 -1.05 -4.40 8.09
C ILE A 21 -0.96 -4.12 6.58
N HIS A 22 0.05 -3.38 6.14
CA HIS A 22 0.28 -3.12 4.72
C HIS A 22 0.46 -4.42 3.94
N TYR A 23 1.35 -5.31 4.40
CA TYR A 23 1.59 -6.60 3.75
C TYR A 23 0.32 -7.45 3.68
N ALA A 24 -0.41 -7.60 4.79
CA ALA A 24 -1.64 -8.38 4.84
C ALA A 24 -2.71 -7.83 3.89
N TYR A 25 -2.85 -6.50 3.83
CA TYR A 25 -3.79 -5.85 2.90
C TYR A 25 -3.47 -6.20 1.44
N TYR A 26 -2.22 -6.04 1.01
CA TYR A 26 -1.85 -6.37 -0.38
C TYR A 26 -1.87 -7.87 -0.66
N ALA A 27 -1.63 -8.73 0.33
CA ALA A 27 -1.81 -10.18 0.17
C ALA A 27 -3.27 -10.54 -0.13
N ILE A 28 -4.23 -9.90 0.56
CA ILE A 28 -5.67 -10.09 0.32
C ILE A 28 -6.06 -9.51 -1.04
N GLN A 29 -5.69 -8.27 -1.33
CA GLN A 29 -6.05 -7.59 -2.58
C GLN A 29 -5.48 -8.29 -3.82
N ASN A 30 -4.27 -8.86 -3.73
CA ASN A 30 -3.67 -9.60 -4.85
C ASN A 30 -4.21 -11.02 -5.00
N ASN A 31 -4.98 -11.54 -4.03
CA ASN A 31 -5.58 -12.86 -4.12
C ASN A 31 -6.88 -12.82 -4.97
N PRO A 32 -6.88 -13.36 -6.20
CA PRO A 32 -8.04 -13.32 -7.08
C PRO A 32 -9.24 -14.13 -6.56
N ALA A 33 -9.03 -15.05 -5.62
CA ALA A 33 -10.11 -15.82 -4.98
C ALA A 33 -10.85 -15.01 -3.91
N LEU A 34 -10.21 -13.99 -3.32
CA LEU A 34 -10.79 -13.14 -2.29
C LEU A 34 -11.30 -11.83 -2.86
N VAL A 35 -10.56 -11.22 -3.77
CA VAL A 35 -10.91 -9.94 -4.40
C VAL A 35 -10.74 -10.03 -5.92
N PRO A 36 -11.83 -9.92 -6.69
CA PRO A 36 -11.76 -9.85 -8.14
C PRO A 36 -10.87 -8.68 -8.60
N PRO A 37 -10.07 -8.83 -9.68
CA PRO A 37 -9.13 -7.78 -10.13
C PRO A 37 -9.75 -6.40 -10.31
N ARG A 38 -10.99 -6.32 -10.77
CA ARG A 38 -11.74 -5.07 -10.98
C ARG A 38 -12.15 -4.34 -9.70
N GLU A 39 -12.21 -5.06 -8.58
CA GLU A 39 -12.64 -4.55 -7.26
C GLU A 39 -11.44 -4.25 -6.35
N ARG A 40 -10.22 -4.49 -6.86
CA ARG A 40 -9.00 -4.24 -6.12
C ARG A 40 -8.85 -2.76 -5.82
N THR A 41 -8.66 -2.46 -4.55
CA THR A 41 -8.51 -1.08 -4.08
C THR A 41 -7.12 -0.90 -3.49
N GLU A 42 -6.51 0.24 -3.80
CA GLU A 42 -5.21 0.60 -3.27
C GLU A 42 -5.37 1.48 -2.03
N LEU A 43 -4.47 1.32 -1.05
CA LEU A 43 -4.46 2.16 0.15
C LEU A 43 -4.27 3.63 -0.25
N PHE A 44 -5.05 4.51 0.38
CA PHE A 44 -5.06 5.94 0.09
C PHE A 44 -3.66 6.58 0.08
N TYR A 45 -2.81 6.27 1.06
CA TYR A 45 -1.47 6.85 1.14
C TYR A 45 -0.52 6.34 0.06
N VAL A 46 -0.75 5.14 -0.49
CA VAL A 46 0.05 4.63 -1.61
C VAL A 46 -0.34 5.38 -2.89
N ARG A 47 -1.63 5.63 -3.11
CA ARG A 47 -2.10 6.50 -4.20
C ARG A 47 -1.49 7.91 -4.08
N TRP A 48 -1.54 8.48 -2.88
CA TRP A 48 -0.91 9.78 -2.60
C TRP A 48 0.60 9.76 -2.85
N LEU A 49 1.32 8.72 -2.42
CA LEU A 49 2.77 8.57 -2.68
C LEU A 49 3.09 8.49 -4.17
N LYS A 50 2.32 7.71 -4.95
CA LYS A 50 2.48 7.63 -6.42
C LYS A 50 2.28 8.97 -7.11
N GLN A 51 1.30 9.75 -6.65
CA GLN A 51 1.02 11.08 -7.19
C GLN A 51 2.16 12.07 -6.92
N ASN A 52 2.82 11.96 -5.76
CA ASN A 52 3.88 12.90 -5.36
C ASN A 52 5.29 12.44 -5.79
N VAL A 53 5.48 11.14 -6.00
CA VAL A 53 6.79 10.56 -6.38
C VAL A 53 6.59 9.58 -7.55
N PRO A 54 6.76 10.04 -8.80
CA PRO A 54 6.49 9.24 -10.01
C PRO A 54 7.29 7.92 -10.08
N ALA A 55 8.48 7.89 -9.47
CA ALA A 55 9.30 6.68 -9.38
C ALA A 55 8.64 5.54 -8.59
N LEU A 56 7.64 5.84 -7.77
CA LEU A 56 6.91 4.85 -6.96
C LEU A 56 5.65 4.32 -7.66
N SER A 57 5.39 4.72 -8.91
CA SER A 57 4.24 4.27 -9.71
C SER A 57 4.11 2.75 -9.81
N GLY A 58 5.23 2.03 -9.78
CA GLY A 58 5.26 0.56 -9.81
C GLY A 58 5.04 -0.16 -8.46
N ILE A 59 4.85 0.58 -7.35
CA ILE A 59 4.68 0.00 -6.00
C ILE A 59 3.19 -0.20 -5.70
N GLY A 60 2.83 -1.27 -5.01
CA GLY A 60 1.44 -1.52 -4.58
C GLY A 60 0.68 -2.41 -5.56
N LEU A 61 -0.60 -2.09 -5.80
CA LEU A 61 -1.39 -2.82 -6.77
C LEU A 61 -1.03 -2.32 -8.16
N LYS A 62 -0.82 -3.26 -9.09
CA LYS A 62 -0.87 -2.92 -10.51
C LYS A 62 -2.33 -2.56 -10.79
N ASP A 63 -2.56 -1.33 -11.21
CA ASP A 63 -3.86 -0.98 -11.77
C ASP A 63 -4.17 -2.06 -12.82
N PRO A 64 -5.32 -2.74 -12.76
CA PRO A 64 -5.73 -3.56 -13.89
C PRO A 64 -5.62 -2.65 -15.12
N GLU A 65 -5.07 -3.14 -16.22
CA GLU A 65 -5.21 -2.45 -17.50
C GLU A 65 -6.70 -2.22 -17.67
N ILE A 66 -7.17 -1.02 -17.35
CA ILE A 66 -8.52 -0.59 -17.70
C ILE A 66 -8.44 -0.62 -19.22
N PRO A 67 -9.13 -1.55 -19.91
CA PRO A 67 -9.24 -1.45 -21.34
C PRO A 67 -9.78 -0.04 -21.56
N ARG A 68 -9.00 0.83 -22.21
CA ARG A 68 -9.51 2.10 -22.68
C ARG A 68 -10.48 1.74 -23.81
N ASP A 69 -11.64 1.26 -23.43
CA ASP A 69 -12.76 1.10 -24.33
C ASP A 69 -13.14 2.52 -24.71
N LYS A 70 -12.77 2.85 -25.94
CA LYS A 70 -13.12 4.07 -26.64
C LYS A 70 -14.65 4.19 -26.60
N HIS A 71 -15.18 5.08 -25.79
CA HIS A 71 -16.51 5.66 -25.98
C HIS A 71 -16.49 7.13 -25.59
#